data_AF-A0A915J5N3-F1
#
_entry.id   AF-A0A915J5N3-F1
#
_cell.length_a   1.000
_cell.length_b   1.000
_cell.length_c   1.000
_cell.angle_alpha   90.00
_cell.angle_beta   90.00
_cell.angle_gamma   90.00
#
_symmetry.space_group_name_H-M   'P 1'
#
loop_
_entity.id
_entity.type
_entity.pdbx_description
1 polymer ?
#
loop_
_entity_poly.entity_id
_entity_poly.type
_entity_poly.pdbx_seq_one_letter_code
_entity_poly.pdbx_strand_id
1 'polypeptide(L)' 'MILDNGDQIFLWCGVRASEVEVKLAYKAAQVYIQNLRLKQPDRPRKLCVTLKGKESKRFTKCFHAWSKHKVPAGD' A
#
# COMPACT_ATOMS: atom_id res chain seq x y z
N MET A 1 -4.51 -3.84 0.37
CA MET A 1 -4.72 -2.66 -0.50
C MET A 1 -3.39 -2.27 -1.14
N ILE A 2 -3.40 -1.79 -2.38
CA ILE A 2 -2.21 -1.24 -3.06
C ILE A 2 -2.42 0.27 -3.22
N LEU A 3 -1.42 1.08 -2.85
CA LEU A 3 -1.43 2.54 -2.98
C LEU A 3 -0.17 2.99 -3.71
N ASP A 4 -0.30 3.56 -4.90
CA ASP A 4 0.82 4.18 -5.62
C ASP A 4 0.72 5.71 -5.49
N ASN A 5 1.79 6.36 -5.00
CA ASN A 5 1.87 7.83 -4.93
C ASN A 5 2.77 8.44 -6.00
N GLY A 6 3.19 7.66 -6.98
CA GLY A 6 4.07 8.04 -8.07
C GLY A 6 5.54 7.74 -7.83
N ASP A 7 5.99 7.64 -6.57
CA ASP A 7 7.39 7.33 -6.22
C ASP A 7 7.52 6.02 -5.43
N GLN A 8 6.49 5.70 -4.64
CA GLN A 8 6.38 4.51 -3.81
C GLN A 8 5.04 3.84 -4.04
N ILE A 9 5.08 2.51 -4.09
CA ILE A 9 3.90 1.65 -4.07
C ILE A 9 3.85 0.99 -2.71
N PHE A 10 2.79 1.25 -1.95
CA PHE A 10 2.56 0.66 -0.65
C PHE A 10 1.60 -0.53 -0.80
N LEU A 11 2.05 -1.70 -0.38
CA LEU A 11 1.19 -2.84 -0.10
C LEU A 11 0.74 -2.74 1.35
N TRP A 12 -0.49 -2.28 1.58
CA TRP A 12 -1.09 -2.15 2.90
C TRP A 12 -1.84 -3.43 3.29
N CYS A 13 -1.40 -4.07 4.38
CA CYS A 13 -1.93 -5.31 4.91
C CYS A 13 -2.78 -5.03 6.17
N GLY A 14 -4.05 -5.42 6.12
CA GLY A 14 -4.94 -5.36 7.28
C GLY A 14 -4.60 -6.41 8.33
N VAL A 15 -4.92 -6.15 9.60
CA VAL A 15 -4.68 -7.10 10.72
C VAL A 15 -5.35 -8.46 10.51
N ARG A 16 -6.51 -8.49 9.84
CA ARG A 16 -7.29 -9.71 9.57
C ARG A 16 -7.14 -10.24 8.14
N ALA A 17 -6.18 -9.72 7.37
CA ALA A 17 -5.95 -10.21 6.02
C ALA A 17 -5.40 -11.65 6.09
N SER A 18 -6.00 -12.54 5.33
CA SER A 18 -5.53 -13.92 5.20
C SER A 18 -4.19 -13.99 4.48
N GLU A 19 -3.43 -15.05 4.72
CA GLU A 19 -2.17 -15.30 4.02
C GLU A 19 -2.36 -15.36 2.49
N VAL A 20 -3.49 -15.94 2.05
CA VAL A 20 -3.85 -16.02 0.62
C VAL A 20 -4.06 -14.62 0.03
N GLU A 21 -4.81 -13.75 0.70
CA GLU A 21 -5.01 -12.36 0.25
C GLU A 21 -3.68 -11.60 0.19
N VAL A 22 -2.82 -11.76 1.19
CA VAL A 22 -1.51 -11.11 1.22
C VAL A 22 -0.62 -11.59 0.07
N LYS A 23 -0.58 -12.90 -0.18
CA LYS A 23 0.22 -13.50 -1.25
C LYS A 23 -0.27 -13.07 -2.64
N LEU A 24 -1.57 -13.09 -2.85
CA LEU A 24 -2.19 -12.65 -4.11
C LEU A 24 -2.00 -11.15 -4.34
N ALA A 25 -2.17 -10.33 -3.31
CA ALA A 25 -1.94 -8.90 -3.40
C ALA A 25 -0.46 -8.56 -3.67
N TYR A 26 0.48 -9.31 -3.09
CA TYR A 26 1.90 -9.16 -3.40
C TYR A 26 2.18 -9.49 -4.88
N LYS A 27 1.63 -10.58 -5.40
CA LYS A 27 1.77 -10.94 -6.82
C LYS A 27 1.17 -9.87 -7.75
N ALA A 28 -0.01 -9.35 -7.42
CA ALA A 28 -0.62 -8.26 -8.16
C ALA A 28 0.26 -6.99 -8.16
N ALA A 29 0.85 -6.63 -7.01
CA ALA A 29 1.78 -5.51 -6.91
C ALA A 29 3.04 -5.70 -7.76
N GLN A 30 3.60 -6.92 -7.82
CA GLN A 30 4.74 -7.23 -8.67
C GLN A 30 4.44 -7.01 -10.16
N VAL A 31 3.30 -7.52 -10.64
CA VAL A 31 2.87 -7.33 -12.04
C VAL A 31 2.63 -5.85 -12.35
N TYR A 32 2.00 -5.12 -11.43
CA TYR A 32 1.78 -3.68 -11.56
C TYR A 32 3.09 -2.90 -11.71
N ILE A 33 4.10 -3.21 -10.87
CA ILE A 33 5.43 -2.60 -10.94
C ILE A 33 6.12 -2.92 -12.27
N GLN A 34 6.05 -4.16 -12.73
CA GLN A 34 6.63 -4.55 -14.02
C GLN A 34 6.01 -3.76 -15.17
N ASN A 35 4.68 -3.63 -15.18
CA ASN A 35 3.99 -2.82 -16.17
C ASN A 35 4.39 -1.33 -16.10
N LEU A 36 4.55 -0.76 -14.91
CA LEU A 36 5.01 0.63 -14.75
C LEU A 36 6.45 0.82 -15.22
N ARG A 37 7.35 -0.15 -15.02
CA ARG A 37 8.72 -0.09 -15.53
C ARG A 37 8.77 -0.02 -17.06
N LEU A 38 7.83 -0.68 -17.73
CA LEU A 38 7.71 -0.62 -19.19
C LEU A 38 7.10 0.70 -19.67
N LYS A 39 6.07 1.20 -18.98
CA LYS A 39 5.34 2.42 -19.39
C LYS A 39 6.03 3.72 -18.99
N GLN A 40 6.79 3.72 -17.90
CA GLN A 40 7.39 4.90 -17.27
C GLN A 40 8.79 4.57 -16.72
N PRO A 41 9.75 4.22 -17.60
CA PRO A 41 11.08 3.75 -17.20
C PRO A 41 11.92 4.82 -16.47
N ASP A 42 11.64 6.09 -16.74
CA ASP A 42 12.27 7.26 -16.14
C ASP A 42 11.83 7.52 -14.68
N ARG A 43 10.72 6.90 -14.25
CA ARG A 43 10.16 7.07 -12.92
C ARG A 43 10.02 5.72 -12.20
N PRO A 44 11.10 5.13 -11.66
CA PRO A 44 11.03 3.84 -10.99
C PRO A 44 10.32 3.95 -9.63
N ARG A 45 9.34 3.08 -9.38
CA ARG A 45 8.60 3.01 -8.10
C ARG A 45 9.24 2.01 -7.16
N LYS A 46 9.33 2.36 -5.88
CA LYS A 46 9.80 1.45 -4.81
C LYS A 46 8.60 0.77 -4.13
N LEU A 47 8.64 -0.56 -4.02
CA LEU A 47 7.63 -1.33 -3.27
C LEU A 47 7.93 -1.25 -1.76
N CYS A 48 6.90 -0.93 -0.97
CA CYS A 48 6.97 -0.87 0.48
C CYS A 48 5.80 -1.65 1.09
N VAL A 49 6.06 -2.42 2.15
CA VAL A 49 4.98 -3.07 2.92
C VAL A 49 4.56 -2.14 4.05
N THR A 50 3.25 -2.01 4.25
CA THR A 50 2.66 -1.22 5.35
C THR A 50 1.67 -2.09 6.11
N LEU A 51 1.81 -2.16 7.43
CA LEU A 51 0.88 -2.92 8.28
C LEU A 51 -0.15 -1.98 8.90
N LYS A 52 -1.41 -2.42 8.99
CA LYS A 52 -2.46 -1.67 9.68
C LYS A 52 -2.04 -1.36 11.12
N GLY A 53 -2.15 -0.10 11.51
CA GLY A 53 -1.74 0.41 12.83
C GLY A 53 -0.25 0.70 12.97
N LYS A 54 0.57 0.41 11.95
CA LYS A 54 2.00 0.77 11.88
C LYS A 54 2.30 1.55 10.60
N GLU A 55 1.37 2.38 10.16
CA GLU A 55 1.53 3.19 8.95
C GLU A 55 2.62 4.26 9.12
N SER A 56 3.56 4.31 8.16
CA SER A 56 4.58 5.36 8.14
C SER A 56 4.00 6.72 7.74
N LYS A 57 4.65 7.82 8.14
CA LYS A 57 4.26 9.17 7.69
C LYS A 57 4.19 9.32 6.15
N ARG A 58 4.99 8.55 5.42
CA ARG A 58 4.99 8.54 3.94
C ARG A 58 3.73 7.92 3.35
N PHE A 59 3.11 6.98 4.06
CA PHE A 59 1.83 6.40 3.70
C PHE A 59 0.69 7.32 4.11
N THR A 60 0.70 7.82 5.35
CA THR A 60 -0.42 8.59 5.90
C THR A 60 -0.62 9.93 5.21
N LYS A 61 0.46 10.56 4.70
CA LYS A 61 0.39 11.81 3.92
C LYS A 61 -0.36 11.67 2.59
N CYS A 62 -0.57 10.44 2.09
CA CYS A 62 -1.33 10.20 0.87
C CYS A 62 -2.85 10.38 1.06
N PHE A 63 -3.31 10.61 2.28
CA PHE A 63 -4.72 10.78 2.62
C PHE A 63 -4.91 12.14 3.27
N HIS A 64 -5.88 12.94 2.77
CA HIS A 64 -6.16 14.28 3.30
C HIS A 64 -6.53 14.28 4.79
N ALA A 65 -7.19 13.22 5.27
CA ALA A 65 -7.64 13.10 6.66
C ALA A 65 -7.21 11.75 7.27
N TRP A 66 -5.99 11.70 7.81
CA TRP A 66 -5.48 10.55 8.56
C TRP A 66 -5.54 10.80 10.08
N SER A 67 -6.74 10.78 10.67
CA SER A 67 -6.97 11.09 12.10
C SER A 67 -7.21 9.84 12.97
N LYS A 68 -7.52 10.04 14.27
CA LYS A 68 -7.84 8.96 15.23
C LYS A 68 -9.23 8.33 15.04
N HIS A 69 -10.07 8.86 14.12
CA HIS A 69 -11.41 8.30 13.83
C HIS A 69 -11.38 7.01 12.99
N LYS A 70 -10.23 6.32 12.94
CA LYS A 70 -10.09 5.04 12.21
C LYS A 70 -10.52 3.83 13.02
N VAL A 71 -10.96 4.05 14.26
CA VAL A 71 -11.56 3.06 15.12
C VAL A 71 -13.07 3.11 14.86
N PRO A 72 -13.70 2.03 14.36
CA PRO A 72 -15.15 1.97 14.25
C PRO A 72 -15.79 2.21 15.63
N ALA A 73 -16.99 2.77 15.68
CA ALA A 73 -17.74 2.84 16.93
C ALA A 73 -17.98 1.40 17.43
N GLY A 74 -17.40 1.03 18.58
CA GLY A 74 -17.56 -0.29 19.21
C GLY A 74 -16.27 -1.05 19.54
N ASP A 75 -15.09 -0.51 19.24
CA ASP A 75 -13.79 -0.97 19.75
C ASP A 75 -13.24 -0.03 20.85
#